data_AF-A0A4Y2Q2Q6-F1
#
_entry.id   AF-A0A4Y2Q2Q6-F1
#
_cell.length_a   1.000
_cell.length_b   1.000
_cell.length_c   1.000
_cell.angle_alpha   90.00
_cell.angle_beta   90.00
_cell.angle_gamma   90.00
#
_symmetry.space_group_name_H-M   'P 1'
#
loop_
_entity.id
_entity.type
_entity.pdbx_description
1 polymer ?
#
loop_
_entity_poly.entity_id
_entity_poly.type
_entity_poly.pdbx_seq_one_letter_code
_entity_poly.pdbx_strand_id
1 'polypeptide(L)'
;MAESRYSTYDRKLLAVYSSVKHFRHFLEGRDFIIYTDHKPLTFAFQQTGDKTSPRQQRHLEFISQFSTDIRYISGIQNTIADALSRTDEIGIPSEIDYEEIARAQTDDEEILTLQGANSNLVFKTISLKPHGTPLHCDVSTGNIRLYVPKAFRTTIINVIYSLAHSRCKN
;
A
#
# COMPACT_ATOMS: atom_id res chain seq x y z
N MET A 1 6.23 2.00 29.57
CA MET A 1 5.42 3.18 29.93
C MET A 1 4.75 3.73 28.68
N ALA A 2 3.44 3.95 28.76
CA ALA A 2 2.58 4.68 27.82
C ALA A 2 2.47 4.19 26.36
N GLU A 3 1.99 2.95 26.15
CA GLU A 3 1.23 2.63 24.93
C GLU A 3 -0.14 3.34 25.03
N SER A 4 -0.15 4.61 24.65
CA SER A 4 -1.39 5.37 24.50
C SER A 4 -2.25 4.67 23.44
N ARG A 5 -3.42 4.18 23.87
CA ARG A 5 -4.49 3.68 22.99
C ARG A 5 -4.85 4.77 21.98
N TYR A 6 -4.24 4.73 20.80
CA TYR A 6 -4.63 5.58 19.69
C TYR A 6 -6.10 5.33 19.36
N SER A 7 -6.89 6.40 19.30
CA SER A 7 -8.25 6.29 18.80
C SER A 7 -8.20 5.80 17.33
N THR A 8 -9.26 5.13 16.87
CA THR A 8 -9.36 4.72 15.46
C THR A 8 -9.16 5.91 14.51
N TYR A 9 -9.62 7.10 14.91
CA TYR A 9 -9.40 8.34 14.19
C TYR A 9 -7.90 8.68 14.07
N ASP A 10 -7.15 8.65 15.18
CA ASP A 10 -5.72 8.97 15.16
C ASP A 10 -4.92 8.00 14.30
N ARG A 11 -5.26 6.70 14.34
CA ARG A 11 -4.61 5.69 13.49
C ARG A 11 -4.85 5.97 12.00
N LYS A 12 -6.10 6.26 11.63
CA LYS A 12 -6.48 6.53 10.24
C LYS A 12 -5.90 7.86 9.75
N LEU A 13 -5.91 8.91 10.58
CA LEU A 13 -5.26 10.19 10.25
C LEU A 13 -3.75 10.03 10.09
N LEU A 14 -3.10 9.26 10.98
CA LEU A 14 -1.67 8.96 10.87
C LEU A 14 -1.36 8.20 9.58
N ALA A 15 -2.20 7.24 9.18
CA ALA A 15 -2.02 6.49 7.93
C ALA A 15 -2.06 7.42 6.71
N VAL A 16 -3.03 8.35 6.65
CA VAL A 16 -3.11 9.36 5.58
C VAL A 16 -1.89 10.27 5.59
N TYR A 17 -1.52 10.82 6.74
CA TYR A 17 -0.35 11.68 6.89
C TYR A 17 0.94 10.98 6.41
N SER A 18 1.16 9.74 6.85
CA SER A 18 2.32 8.94 6.45
C SER A 18 2.33 8.65 4.95
N SER A 19 1.17 8.37 4.36
CA SER A 19 1.04 8.12 2.91
C SER A 19 1.38 9.37 2.10
N VAL A 20 0.82 10.53 2.46
CA VAL A 20 1.11 11.81 1.78
C VAL A 20 2.59 12.17 1.94
N LYS A 21 3.15 11.98 3.13
CA LYS A 21 4.57 12.23 3.39
C LYS A 21 5.48 11.32 2.55
N HIS A 22 5.14 10.05 2.42
CA HIS A 22 5.92 9.08 1.66
C HIS A 22 5.87 9.38 0.15
N PHE A 23 4.68 9.64 -0.39
CA PHE A 23 4.47 9.93 -1.80
C PHE A 23 4.62 11.40 -2.17
N ARG A 24 5.17 12.24 -1.28
CA ARG A 24 5.31 13.70 -1.47
C ARG A 24 5.80 14.07 -2.86
N HIS A 25 6.90 13.47 -3.32
CA HIS A 25 7.51 13.76 -4.61
C HIS A 25 6.61 13.44 -5.82
N PHE A 26 5.66 12.53 -5.67
CA PHE A 26 4.68 12.21 -6.71
C PHE A 26 3.45 13.12 -6.65
N LEU A 27 3.09 13.60 -5.46
CA LEU A 27 1.88 14.37 -5.20
C LEU A 27 2.08 15.89 -5.35
N GLU A 28 3.31 16.37 -5.16
CA GLU A 28 3.62 17.80 -5.22
C GLU A 28 3.24 18.41 -6.58
N GLY A 29 2.43 19.48 -6.55
CA GLY A 29 1.94 20.16 -7.75
C GLY A 29 0.84 19.44 -8.54
N ARG A 30 0.21 18.40 -7.98
CA ARG A 30 -0.90 17.67 -8.63
C ARG A 30 -2.16 17.69 -7.78
N ASP A 31 -3.30 17.79 -8.43
CA ASP A 31 -4.60 17.58 -7.78
C ASP A 31 -4.88 16.08 -7.62
N PHE A 32 -5.23 15.67 -6.40
CA PHE A 32 -5.61 14.29 -6.11
C PHE A 32 -6.64 14.21 -4.99
N ILE A 33 -7.32 13.07 -4.95
CA ILE A 33 -8.38 12.75 -3.97
C ILE A 33 -7.84 11.70 -3.00
N ILE A 34 -8.06 11.90 -1.71
CA ILE A 34 -7.75 10.92 -0.67
C ILE A 34 -8.99 10.09 -0.39
N TYR A 35 -8.96 8.80 -0.71
CA TYR A 35 -10.03 7.88 -0.36
C TYR A 35 -9.78 7.22 1.00
N THR A 36 -10.82 7.12 1.83
CA THR A 36 -10.75 6.50 3.16
C THR A 36 -12.01 5.72 3.48
N ASP A 37 -11.85 4.60 4.17
CA ASP A 37 -12.93 3.81 4.77
C ASP A 37 -13.42 4.40 6.10
N HIS A 38 -12.83 5.51 6.55
CA HIS A 38 -13.15 6.13 7.84
C HIS A 38 -13.96 7.41 7.66
N LYS A 39 -15.30 7.29 7.72
CA LYS A 39 -16.25 8.41 7.53
C LYS A 39 -15.93 9.67 8.35
N PRO A 40 -15.54 9.61 9.63
CA PRO A 40 -15.22 10.84 10.37
C PRO A 40 -14.10 11.68 9.75
N LEU A 41 -13.20 11.06 8.99
CA LEU A 41 -12.05 11.72 8.38
C LEU A 41 -12.42 12.54 7.13
N THR A 42 -13.58 12.30 6.50
CA THR A 42 -14.05 13.13 5.36
C THR A 42 -14.41 14.54 5.80
N PHE A 43 -14.69 14.73 7.09
CA PHE A 43 -15.00 16.02 7.69
C PHE A 43 -13.80 16.64 8.41
N ALA A 44 -12.59 16.07 8.26
CA ALA A 44 -11.44 16.47 9.06
C ALA A 44 -11.05 17.95 8.90
N PHE A 45 -11.20 18.51 7.70
CA PHE A 45 -10.92 19.94 7.43
C PHE A 45 -12.09 20.87 7.74
N GLN A 46 -13.25 20.33 8.11
CA GLN A 46 -14.43 21.11 8.48
C GLN A 46 -14.59 21.23 10.01
N GLN A 47 -13.80 20.49 10.78
CA GLN A 47 -13.84 20.55 12.24
C GLN A 47 -13.16 21.81 12.75
N THR A 48 -13.82 22.53 13.66
CA THR A 48 -13.29 23.70 14.36
C THR A 48 -12.16 23.31 15.33
N GLY A 49 -11.08 24.10 15.36
CA GLY A 49 -9.83 23.81 16.07
C GLY A 49 -9.96 23.45 17.56
N ASP A 50 -11.01 23.89 18.24
CA ASP A 50 -11.25 23.59 19.66
C ASP A 50 -11.44 22.10 19.98
N LYS A 51 -11.76 21.28 18.97
CA LYS A 51 -12.02 19.83 19.12
C LYS A 51 -10.85 18.95 18.67
N THR A 52 -9.76 19.53 18.17
CA THR A 52 -8.66 18.82 17.52
C THR A 52 -7.41 18.89 18.38
N SER A 53 -6.76 17.76 18.65
CA SER A 53 -5.51 17.79 19.42
C SER A 53 -4.40 18.49 18.61
N PRO A 54 -3.40 19.14 19.27
CA PRO A 54 -2.30 19.80 18.56
C PRO A 54 -1.55 18.88 17.58
N ARG A 55 -1.52 17.57 17.88
CA ARG A 55 -0.93 16.57 16.97
C ARG A 55 -1.78 16.34 15.73
N GLN A 56 -3.09 16.16 15.90
CA GLN A 56 -4.00 16.00 14.77
C GLN A 56 -3.98 17.24 13.87
N GLN A 57 -3.92 18.43 14.48
CA GLN A 57 -3.83 19.70 13.75
C GLN A 57 -2.57 19.74 12.88
N ARG A 58 -1.38 19.42 13.41
CA ARG A 58 -0.13 19.37 12.62
C ARG A 58 -0.21 18.39 11.44
N HIS A 59 -0.85 17.23 11.63
CA HIS A 59 -1.04 16.28 10.53
C HIS A 59 -1.97 16.85 9.46
N LEU A 60 -3.08 17.47 9.86
CA LEU A 60 -4.04 18.08 8.93
C LEU A 60 -3.41 19.26 8.17
N GLU A 61 -2.68 20.15 8.86
CA GLU A 61 -1.94 21.26 8.25
C GLU A 61 -0.89 20.80 7.24
N PHE A 62 -0.27 19.64 7.46
CA PHE A 62 0.63 19.06 6.47
C PHE A 62 -0.14 18.51 5.27
N ILE A 63 -1.21 17.75 5.50
CA ILE A 63 -2.02 17.16 4.42
C ILE A 63 -2.66 18.25 3.55
N SER A 64 -3.14 19.35 4.15
CA SER A 64 -3.81 20.45 3.43
C SER A 64 -2.90 21.20 2.45
N GLN A 65 -1.57 21.10 2.60
CA GLN A 65 -0.61 21.63 1.62
C GLN A 65 -0.64 20.85 0.30
N PHE A 66 -1.19 19.64 0.31
CA PHE A 66 -1.26 18.75 -0.86
C PHE A 66 -2.70 18.57 -1.36
N SER A 67 -3.64 18.24 -0.47
CA SER A 67 -5.04 18.09 -0.83
C SER A 67 -5.95 18.21 0.39
N THR A 68 -7.14 18.78 0.18
CA THR A 68 -8.24 18.81 1.16
C THR A 68 -9.42 17.94 0.74
N ASP A 69 -9.37 17.30 -0.43
CA ASP A 69 -10.47 16.45 -0.94
C ASP A 69 -10.33 15.03 -0.38
N ILE A 70 -10.99 14.79 0.75
CA ILE A 70 -11.06 13.47 1.40
C ILE A 70 -12.46 12.88 1.19
N ARG A 71 -12.56 11.74 0.50
CA ARG A 71 -13.83 11.07 0.19
C ARG A 71 -13.93 9.70 0.84
N TYR A 72 -15.14 9.39 1.28
CA TYR A 72 -15.44 8.07 1.82
C TYR A 72 -15.55 7.05 0.69
N ILE A 73 -14.92 5.90 0.87
CA ILE A 73 -15.15 4.69 0.08
C ILE A 73 -15.53 3.55 1.03
N SER A 74 -16.41 2.65 0.62
CA SER A 74 -16.76 1.48 1.45
C SER A 74 -15.50 0.64 1.72
N GLY A 75 -15.34 0.11 2.93
CA GLY A 75 -14.22 -0.77 3.27
C GLY A 75 -14.11 -1.98 2.34
N ILE A 76 -15.25 -2.48 1.84
CA ILE A 76 -15.33 -3.58 0.86
C ILE A 76 -14.71 -3.18 -0.49
N GLN A 77 -14.66 -1.89 -0.82
CA GLN A 77 -14.03 -1.37 -2.04
C GLN A 77 -12.60 -0.87 -1.78
N ASN A 78 -12.19 -0.75 -0.51
CA ASN A 78 -10.84 -0.34 -0.11
C ASN A 78 -9.90 -1.55 0.13
N THR A 79 -10.12 -2.63 -0.63
CA THR A 79 -9.45 -3.92 -0.43
C THR A 79 -7.94 -3.84 -0.49
N ILE A 80 -7.42 -3.02 -1.42
CA ILE A 80 -5.98 -2.84 -1.63
C ILE A 80 -5.36 -2.15 -0.42
N ALA A 81 -5.92 -1.03 0.03
CA ALA A 81 -5.35 -0.29 1.16
C ALA A 81 -5.46 -1.07 2.47
N ASP A 82 -6.56 -1.80 2.68
CA ASP A 82 -6.70 -2.64 3.87
C ASP A 82 -5.69 -3.81 3.85
N ALA A 83 -5.54 -4.51 2.72
CA ALA A 83 -4.54 -5.58 2.56
C ALA A 83 -3.11 -5.07 2.79
N LEU A 84 -2.75 -3.92 2.21
CA LEU A 84 -1.44 -3.32 2.39
C LEU A 84 -1.19 -2.84 3.82
N SER A 85 -2.22 -2.36 4.52
CA SER A 85 -2.09 -1.94 5.92
C SER A 85 -1.86 -3.09 6.91
N ARG A 86 -2.08 -4.34 6.49
CA ARG A 86 -1.94 -5.56 7.31
C ARG A 86 -0.76 -6.44 6.90
N THR A 87 0.10 -5.97 5.99
CA THR A 87 1.15 -6.81 5.38
C THR A 87 2.19 -7.32 6.40
N ASP A 88 2.41 -6.64 7.52
CA ASP A 88 3.30 -7.12 8.60
C ASP A 88 2.77 -8.39 9.31
N GLU A 89 1.49 -8.74 9.14
CA GLU A 89 0.84 -9.91 9.75
C GLU A 89 0.70 -11.10 8.79
N ILE A 90 1.02 -10.91 7.50
CA ILE A 90 0.80 -11.89 6.43
C ILE A 90 2.14 -12.52 6.08
N GLY A 91 2.38 -13.75 6.55
CA GLY A 91 3.47 -14.58 6.06
C GLY A 91 3.33 -14.86 4.56
N ILE A 92 4.43 -15.26 3.91
CA ILE A 92 4.48 -15.61 2.48
C ILE A 92 3.28 -16.52 2.14
N PRO A 93 2.35 -16.10 1.28
CA PRO A 93 1.18 -16.90 0.96
C PRO A 93 1.60 -18.20 0.29
N SER A 94 1.25 -19.33 0.90
CA SER A 94 1.45 -20.68 0.33
C SER A 94 0.48 -21.00 -0.80
N GLU A 95 -0.55 -20.17 -0.99
CA GLU A 95 -1.60 -20.30 -2.01
C GLU A 95 -1.22 -19.65 -3.35
N ILE A 96 -0.07 -18.97 -3.42
CA ILE A 96 0.42 -18.38 -4.67
C ILE A 96 1.26 -19.41 -5.41
N ASP A 97 0.87 -19.74 -6.65
CA ASP A 97 1.68 -20.56 -7.54
C ASP A 97 2.83 -19.73 -8.12
N TYR A 98 4.01 -19.85 -7.49
CA TYR A 98 5.23 -19.17 -7.91
C TYR A 98 5.77 -19.68 -9.25
N GLU A 99 5.44 -20.90 -9.68
CA GLU A 99 5.83 -21.40 -11.00
C GLU A 99 5.05 -20.71 -12.11
N GLU A 100 3.74 -20.53 -11.91
CA GLU A 100 2.90 -19.83 -12.89
C GLU A 100 3.31 -18.37 -13.02
N ILE A 101 3.66 -17.70 -11.91
CA ILE A 101 4.21 -16.34 -11.93
C ILE A 101 5.53 -16.30 -12.71
N ALA A 102 6.46 -17.23 -12.47
CA ALA A 102 7.74 -17.23 -13.18
C ALA A 102 7.57 -17.40 -14.70
N ARG A 103 6.62 -18.25 -15.12
CA ARG A 103 6.27 -18.39 -16.54
C ARG A 103 5.71 -17.08 -17.09
N ALA A 104 4.73 -16.50 -16.41
CA ALA A 104 4.12 -15.25 -16.83
C ALA A 104 5.09 -14.07 -16.83
N GLN A 105 6.13 -14.08 -16.01
CA GLN A 105 7.20 -13.08 -16.05
C GLN A 105 8.08 -13.23 -17.31
N THR A 106 8.30 -14.45 -17.79
CA THR A 106 9.15 -14.70 -18.96
C THR A 106 8.54 -14.09 -20.23
N ASP A 107 7.21 -14.11 -20.32
CA ASP A 107 6.44 -13.63 -21.48
C ASP A 107 5.95 -12.17 -21.34
N ASP A 108 6.36 -11.45 -20.29
CA ASP A 108 5.83 -10.11 -20.00
C ASP A 108 6.66 -8.99 -20.67
N GLU A 109 6.11 -8.37 -21.72
CA GLU A 109 6.68 -7.22 -22.42
C GLU A 109 6.83 -5.97 -21.52
N GLU A 110 6.06 -5.87 -20.42
CA GLU A 110 6.17 -4.77 -19.45
C GLU A 110 7.52 -4.80 -18.73
N ILE A 111 8.12 -5.97 -18.50
CA ILE A 111 9.46 -6.09 -17.89
C ILE A 111 10.52 -5.44 -18.77
N LEU A 112 10.47 -5.67 -20.09
CA LEU A 112 11.40 -5.08 -21.05
C LEU A 112 11.27 -3.55 -21.08
N THR A 113 10.03 -3.06 -20.99
CA THR A 113 9.74 -1.62 -20.93
C THR A 113 10.30 -1.00 -19.64
N LEU A 114 10.15 -1.69 -18.51
CA LEU A 114 10.64 -1.24 -17.20
C LEU A 114 12.17 -1.37 -17.05
N GLN A 115 12.84 -2.18 -17.86
CA GLN A 115 14.31 -2.26 -17.95
C GLN A 115 14.91 -1.20 -18.89
N GLY A 116 14.07 -0.45 -19.62
CA GLY A 116 14.48 0.60 -20.54
C GLY A 116 15.16 1.80 -19.85
N ALA A 117 15.80 2.64 -20.67
CA ALA A 117 16.80 3.65 -20.30
C ALA A 117 16.37 4.76 -19.30
N ASN A 118 15.10 4.83 -18.89
CA ASN A 118 14.58 5.86 -17.99
C ASN A 118 14.17 5.33 -16.60
N SER A 119 14.48 4.08 -16.28
CA SER A 119 14.14 3.48 -14.98
C SER A 119 15.38 3.33 -14.10
N ASN A 120 15.24 3.64 -12.81
CA ASN A 120 16.23 3.31 -11.79
C ASN A 120 16.03 1.88 -11.24
N LEU A 121 15.21 1.06 -11.91
CA LEU A 121 14.86 -0.29 -11.46
C LEU A 121 15.98 -1.25 -11.85
N VAL A 122 16.35 -2.14 -10.93
CA VAL A 122 17.39 -3.14 -11.16
C VAL A 122 16.75 -4.49 -11.00
N PHE A 123 16.32 -5.07 -12.12
CA PHE A 123 15.73 -6.40 -12.11
C PHE A 123 16.81 -7.47 -12.09
N LYS A 124 16.70 -8.41 -11.15
CA LYS A 124 17.52 -9.62 -11.08
C LYS A 124 16.64 -10.84 -10.91
N THR A 125 17.06 -11.92 -11.54
CA THR A 125 16.42 -13.22 -11.36
C THR A 125 16.96 -13.86 -10.08
N ILE A 126 16.07 -14.14 -9.12
CA ILE A 126 16.41 -14.73 -7.83
C ILE A 126 15.59 -16.00 -7.65
N SER A 127 16.27 -17.11 -7.32
CA SER A 127 15.60 -18.36 -6.95
C SER A 127 15.22 -18.35 -5.48
N LEU A 128 13.92 -18.24 -5.18
CA LEU A 128 13.41 -18.35 -3.81
C LEU A 128 13.42 -19.81 -3.37
N LYS A 129 14.15 -20.15 -2.30
CA LYS A 129 14.04 -21.46 -1.64
C LYS A 129 12.75 -21.46 -0.79
N PRO A 130 11.94 -22.54 -0.78
CA PRO A 130 12.26 -23.91 -1.20
C PRO A 130 11.87 -24.27 -2.65
N HIS A 131 11.15 -23.40 -3.37
CA HIS A 131 10.57 -23.75 -4.67
C HIS A 131 11.56 -23.76 -5.84
N GLY A 132 12.74 -23.16 -5.69
CA GLY A 132 13.82 -23.23 -6.70
C GLY A 132 13.54 -22.48 -8.00
N THR A 133 12.31 -22.02 -8.21
CA THR A 133 11.88 -21.30 -9.41
C THR A 133 12.55 -19.92 -9.49
N PRO A 134 13.20 -19.59 -10.63
CA PRO A 134 13.77 -18.26 -10.85
C PRO A 134 12.66 -17.22 -11.01
N LEU A 135 12.64 -16.22 -10.15
CA LEU A 135 11.68 -15.11 -10.21
C LEU A 135 12.40 -13.79 -10.47
N HIS A 136 11.82 -12.97 -11.34
CA HIS A 136 12.27 -11.60 -11.58
C HIS A 136 11.88 -10.71 -10.40
N CYS A 137 12.89 -10.14 -9.75
CA CYS A 137 12.74 -9.25 -8.62
C CYS A 137 13.48 -7.93 -8.85
N ASP A 138 12.88 -6.81 -8.44
CA ASP A 138 13.57 -5.53 -8.33
C ASP A 138 14.41 -5.51 -7.04
N VAL A 139 15.67 -5.11 -7.17
CA VAL A 139 16.62 -4.96 -6.06
C VAL A 139 17.18 -3.54 -5.94
N SER A 140 16.64 -2.58 -6.71
CA SER A 140 17.13 -1.20 -6.78
C SER A 140 17.16 -0.50 -5.42
N THR A 141 16.22 -0.82 -4.52
CA THR A 141 16.07 -0.13 -3.23
C THR A 141 16.72 -0.87 -2.05
N GLY A 142 17.59 -1.86 -2.30
CA GLY A 142 18.23 -2.66 -1.25
C GLY A 142 17.33 -3.73 -0.60
N ASN A 143 16.03 -3.72 -0.92
CA ASN A 143 15.06 -4.75 -0.55
C ASN A 143 14.66 -5.52 -1.82
N ILE A 144 14.51 -6.85 -1.72
CA ILE A 144 14.09 -7.69 -2.83
C ILE A 144 12.56 -7.58 -2.98
N ARG A 145 12.09 -7.09 -4.12
CA ARG A 145 10.66 -6.93 -4.44
C ARG A 145 10.31 -7.79 -5.65
N LEU A 146 9.41 -8.76 -5.46
CA LEU A 146 8.94 -9.59 -6.56
C LEU A 146 8.19 -8.74 -7.60
N TYR A 147 8.55 -8.86 -8.87
CA TYR A 147 7.75 -8.30 -9.96
C TYR A 147 6.50 -9.16 -10.18
N VAL A 148 5.31 -8.57 -10.20
CA VAL A 148 4.07 -9.31 -10.41
C VAL A 148 3.48 -8.94 -11.78
N PRO A 149 3.42 -9.89 -12.74
CA PRO A 149 2.78 -9.67 -14.03
C PRO A 149 1.33 -9.25 -13.88
N LYS A 150 0.83 -8.44 -14.82
CA LYS A 150 -0.52 -7.83 -14.74
C LYS A 150 -1.64 -8.85 -14.47
N ALA A 151 -1.55 -10.03 -15.07
CA ALA A 151 -2.52 -11.12 -14.91
C ALA A 151 -2.66 -11.60 -13.44
N PHE A 152 -1.58 -11.53 -12.65
CA PHE A 152 -1.54 -12.05 -11.28
C PHE A 152 -1.76 -10.98 -10.22
N ARG A 153 -1.73 -9.69 -10.57
CA ARG A 153 -1.88 -8.58 -9.60
C ARG A 153 -3.17 -8.71 -8.79
N THR A 154 -4.30 -8.92 -9.46
CA THR A 154 -5.60 -9.06 -8.80
C THR A 154 -5.66 -10.30 -7.91
N THR A 155 -5.15 -11.44 -8.38
CA THR A 155 -5.13 -12.70 -7.64
C THR A 155 -4.29 -12.58 -6.36
N ILE A 156 -3.08 -12.05 -6.46
CA ILE A 156 -2.20 -11.84 -5.31
C ILE A 156 -2.83 -10.88 -4.31
N ILE A 157 -3.39 -9.76 -4.77
CA ILE A 157 -4.12 -8.83 -3.90
C ILE A 157 -5.26 -9.53 -3.18
N ASN A 158 -6.05 -10.37 -3.86
CA ASN A 158 -7.17 -11.09 -3.28
C ASN A 158 -6.74 -12.17 -2.27
N VAL A 159 -5.63 -12.87 -2.53
CA VAL A 159 -5.06 -13.86 -1.61
C VAL A 159 -4.55 -13.17 -0.34
N ILE A 160 -3.76 -12.10 -0.49
CA ILE A 160 -3.28 -11.28 0.63
C ILE A 160 -4.47 -10.73 1.43
N TYR A 161 -5.48 -10.20 0.75
CA TYR A 161 -6.70 -9.70 1.37
C TYR A 161 -7.45 -10.80 2.13
N SER A 162 -7.59 -12.00 1.55
CA SER A 162 -8.23 -13.15 2.19
C SER A 162 -7.49 -13.59 3.44
N LEU A 163 -6.15 -13.66 3.40
CA LEU A 163 -5.30 -13.99 4.55
C LEU A 163 -5.40 -12.95 5.66
N ALA A 164 -5.51 -11.66 5.31
CA ALA A 164 -5.74 -10.57 6.25
C ALA A 164 -7.10 -10.67 6.98
N HIS A 165 -8.09 -11.37 6.41
CA HIS A 165 -9.46 -11.44 6.94
C HIS A 165 -9.87 -12.83 7.45
N SER A 166 -9.17 -13.89 7.06
CA SER A 166 -9.45 -15.26 7.53
C SER A 166 -9.13 -15.46 9.02
N ARG A 167 -8.27 -14.61 9.60
CA ARG A 167 -7.95 -14.65 11.04
C ARG A 167 -9.04 -14.11 11.98
N CYS A 168 -10.17 -13.60 11.45
CA CYS A 168 -11.33 -13.22 12.25
C CYS A 168 -12.40 -14.32 12.37
N LYS A 169 -12.16 -15.52 11.83
CA LYS A 169 -13.04 -16.69 12.02
C LYS A 169 -12.25 -17.85 12.61
N ASN A 170 -11.93 -17.77 13.89
CA ASN A 170 -11.70 -18.93 14.78
C ASN A 170 -12.08 -18.53 16.20
#